data_AF-A0A8J3B9N9-F1
#
_entry.id   AF-A0A8J3B9N9-F1
#
_cell.length_a   1.000
_cell.length_b   1.000
_cell.length_c   1.000
_cell.angle_alpha   90.00
_cell.angle_beta   90.00
_cell.angle_gamma   90.00
#
_symmetry.space_group_name_H-M   'P 1'
#
loop_
_entity.id
_entity.type
_entity.pdbx_description
1 polymer ?
#
loop_
_entity_poly.entity_id
_entity_poly.type
_entity_poly.pdbx_seq_one_letter_code
_entity_poly.pdbx_strand_id
1 'polypeptide(L)'
;MRTALIGNGLSVAHNQDLSSSKLFEELKSRFSSVSAPDTTEAAFKKLATSLDPGTGYDLENLIGPLDILDGAMSALEDLTALTDGLGPSLSDSVAETRAVTKQLYRHGVSHVLELIAERSLGHGTDHAKALCARVAQLGDAWCLATLNYDGILVSAALEVLKGNIADLADGRPAAEFKIDVVPGGPIITGNRLRTVADLPCIYSVVNLHGSLGWLRSGSDHVKFQIDALRGAGYWSAWREDRTQWAPSVILTNQAAKGRLIREYPFRFAYSYFFDRLVESKHWYIIGYGFGDRVLNEVLRRVARTAFPSARKCYVVTKEGSPDPAMILDVLGVDLMRNTTICDHGMPAAIDCVHSPGHFT
;
A
#
# COMPACT_ATOMS: atom_id res chain seq x y z
N MET A 1 -12.74 17.44 -12.70
CA MET A 1 -11.89 16.55 -11.89
C MET A 1 -12.48 15.16 -11.82
N ARG A 2 -11.61 14.14 -11.90
CA ARG A 2 -11.93 12.72 -11.78
C ARG A 2 -11.03 12.09 -10.72
N THR A 3 -11.52 11.07 -10.03
CA THR A 3 -10.73 10.34 -9.03
C THR A 3 -10.84 8.86 -9.29
N ALA A 4 -9.71 8.18 -9.34
CA ALA A 4 -9.61 6.73 -9.45
C ALA A 4 -9.04 6.13 -8.16
N LEU A 5 -9.71 5.11 -7.62
CA LEU A 5 -9.18 4.19 -6.64
C LEU A 5 -8.74 2.92 -7.35
N ILE A 6 -7.46 2.56 -7.24
CA ILE A 6 -6.84 1.46 -7.94
C ILE A 6 -6.32 0.45 -6.91
N GLY A 7 -6.95 -0.72 -6.87
CA GLY A 7 -6.57 -1.81 -5.98
C GLY A 7 -5.56 -2.78 -6.60
N ASN A 8 -5.27 -3.85 -5.85
CA ASN A 8 -4.27 -4.87 -6.20
C ASN A 8 -4.59 -5.57 -7.53
N GLY A 9 -5.84 -5.55 -8.00
CA GLY A 9 -6.23 -6.15 -9.27
C GLY A 9 -5.43 -5.62 -10.47
N LEU A 10 -5.02 -4.34 -10.46
CA LEU A 10 -4.13 -3.81 -11.50
C LEU A 10 -2.75 -4.47 -11.48
N SER A 11 -2.16 -4.63 -10.29
CA SER A 11 -0.86 -5.27 -10.13
C SER A 11 -0.91 -6.76 -10.46
N VAL A 12 -1.98 -7.45 -10.07
CA VAL A 12 -2.21 -8.85 -10.43
C VAL A 12 -2.42 -9.03 -11.94
N ALA A 13 -3.09 -8.07 -12.59
CA ALA A 13 -3.23 -8.07 -14.05
C ALA A 13 -1.89 -7.80 -14.77
N HIS A 14 -0.97 -7.08 -14.13
CA HIS A 14 0.40 -6.91 -14.64
C HIS A 14 1.26 -8.14 -14.41
N ASN A 15 1.20 -8.74 -13.21
CA ASN A 15 1.90 -9.98 -12.88
C ASN A 15 1.05 -10.83 -11.92
N GLN A 16 0.62 -12.02 -12.36
CA GLN A 16 -0.20 -12.92 -11.53
C GLN A 16 0.53 -13.43 -10.28
N ASP A 17 1.87 -13.40 -10.27
CA ASP A 17 2.66 -13.75 -9.09
C ASP A 17 2.52 -12.72 -7.96
N LEU A 18 1.96 -11.53 -8.23
CA LEU A 18 1.59 -10.55 -7.21
C LEU A 18 0.23 -10.84 -6.55
N SER A 19 -0.46 -11.93 -6.91
CA SER A 19 -1.67 -12.34 -6.20
C SER A 19 -1.35 -12.79 -4.78
N SER A 20 -2.22 -12.44 -3.82
CA SER A 20 -2.01 -12.79 -2.40
C SER A 20 -1.75 -14.28 -2.19
N SER A 21 -2.43 -15.16 -2.94
CA SER A 21 -2.21 -16.61 -2.86
C SER A 21 -0.81 -17.03 -3.32
N LYS A 22 -0.32 -16.47 -4.44
CA LYS A 22 1.03 -16.76 -4.94
C LYS A 22 2.11 -16.25 -3.99
N LEU A 23 1.96 -15.01 -3.52
CA LEU A 23 2.86 -14.41 -2.54
C LEU A 23 2.91 -15.22 -1.24
N PHE A 24 1.75 -15.66 -0.75
CA PHE A 24 1.64 -16.47 0.46
C PHE A 24 2.37 -17.82 0.31
N GLU A 25 2.12 -18.55 -0.78
CA GLU A 25 2.77 -19.85 -1.01
C GLU A 25 4.29 -19.72 -1.15
N GLU A 26 4.76 -18.67 -1.83
CA GLU A 26 6.18 -18.43 -1.95
C GLU A 26 6.82 -18.03 -0.61
N LEU A 27 6.16 -17.18 0.20
CA LEU A 27 6.65 -16.84 1.53
C LEU A 27 6.71 -18.05 2.46
N LYS A 28 5.67 -18.89 2.42
CA LYS A 28 5.66 -20.15 3.17
C LYS A 28 6.83 -21.05 2.77
N SER A 29 7.13 -21.12 1.47
CA SER A 29 8.29 -21.85 0.95
C SER A 29 9.62 -21.24 1.42
N ARG A 30 9.77 -19.90 1.35
CA ARG A 30 10.96 -19.18 1.85
C ARG A 30 11.18 -19.45 3.35
N PHE A 31 10.14 -19.35 4.17
CA PHE A 31 10.24 -19.60 5.61
C PHE A 31 10.51 -21.07 5.95
N SER A 32 10.08 -22.01 5.10
CA SER A 32 10.31 -23.44 5.30
C SER A 32 11.71 -23.91 4.89
N SER A 33 12.36 -23.18 3.98
CA SER A 33 13.67 -23.53 3.39
C SER A 33 14.86 -22.91 4.11
N VAL A 34 14.62 -22.06 5.12
CA VAL A 34 15.70 -21.48 5.93
C VAL A 34 16.40 -22.58 6.73
N SER A 35 17.71 -22.74 6.50
CA SER A 35 18.56 -23.73 7.18
C SER A 35 18.92 -23.20 8.56
N ALA A 36 18.35 -23.78 9.62
CA ALA A 36 18.36 -23.18 10.95
C ALA A 36 19.56 -23.59 11.83
N PRO A 37 20.52 -22.68 12.05
CA PRO A 37 21.25 -22.59 13.30
C PRO A 37 20.69 -21.51 14.24
N ASP A 38 19.88 -20.56 13.76
CA ASP A 38 19.38 -19.40 14.53
C ASP A 38 17.92 -19.54 15.01
N THR A 39 17.65 -19.01 16.21
CA THR A 39 16.35 -18.97 16.90
C THR A 39 15.26 -18.23 16.12
N THR A 40 15.61 -17.16 15.41
CA THR A 40 14.68 -16.37 14.58
C THR A 40 14.14 -17.19 13.42
N GLU A 41 14.98 -17.97 12.76
CA GLU A 41 14.61 -18.81 11.61
C GLU A 41 13.73 -19.99 12.03
N ALA A 42 14.02 -20.58 13.19
CA ALA A 42 13.16 -21.61 13.78
C ALA A 42 11.75 -21.08 14.12
N ALA A 43 11.63 -19.81 14.53
CA ALA A 43 10.35 -19.17 14.77
C ALA A 43 9.54 -19.01 13.47
N PHE A 44 10.17 -18.61 12.36
CA PHE A 44 9.49 -18.54 11.06
C PHE A 44 9.04 -19.89 10.54
N LYS A 45 9.86 -20.93 10.72
CA LYS A 45 9.47 -22.29 10.36
C LYS A 45 8.23 -22.74 11.14
N LYS A 46 8.17 -22.44 12.45
CA LYS A 46 6.99 -22.71 13.29
C LYS A 46 5.78 -21.89 12.83
N LEU A 47 5.96 -20.60 12.55
CA LEU A 47 4.90 -19.73 12.04
C LEU A 47 4.32 -20.30 10.73
N ALA A 48 5.19 -20.65 9.77
CA ALA A 48 4.80 -21.25 8.49
C ALA A 48 4.02 -22.56 8.64
N THR A 49 4.36 -23.38 9.64
CA THR A 49 3.61 -24.63 9.94
C THR A 49 2.29 -24.40 10.66
N SER A 50 2.15 -23.29 11.41
CA SER A 50 0.93 -22.95 12.15
C SER A 50 -0.15 -22.29 11.29
N LEU A 51 0.21 -21.85 10.09
CA LEU A 51 -0.74 -21.28 9.14
C LEU A 51 -1.55 -22.37 8.46
N ASP A 52 -2.83 -22.45 8.83
CA ASP A 52 -3.81 -23.37 8.24
C ASP A 52 -4.27 -22.86 6.86
N PRO A 53 -4.03 -23.61 5.77
CA PRO A 53 -4.55 -23.28 4.44
C PRO A 53 -6.08 -23.13 4.38
N GLY A 54 -6.81 -23.73 5.32
CA GLY A 54 -8.27 -23.71 5.39
C GLY A 54 -8.89 -22.37 5.81
N THR A 55 -8.09 -21.44 6.35
CA THR A 55 -8.57 -20.12 6.82
C THR A 55 -8.54 -19.02 5.75
N GLY A 56 -8.14 -19.38 4.52
CA GLY A 56 -7.98 -18.47 3.39
C GLY A 56 -6.54 -17.97 3.24
N TYR A 57 -6.09 -17.85 1.98
CA TYR A 57 -4.75 -17.35 1.65
C TYR A 57 -4.69 -15.82 1.78
N ASP A 58 -4.51 -15.32 3.01
CA ASP A 58 -4.29 -13.90 3.26
C ASP A 58 -2.88 -13.66 3.81
N LEU A 59 -2.12 -12.85 3.07
CA LEU A 59 -0.83 -12.33 3.51
C LEU A 59 -0.96 -11.58 4.85
N GLU A 60 -2.10 -10.92 5.07
CA GLU A 60 -2.42 -10.23 6.34
C GLU A 60 -2.46 -11.22 7.52
N ASN A 61 -2.82 -12.50 7.31
CA ASN A 61 -2.84 -13.51 8.38
C ASN A 61 -1.44 -13.94 8.81
N LEU A 62 -0.44 -13.84 7.92
CA LEU A 62 0.94 -14.19 8.23
C LEU A 62 1.64 -13.06 9.00
N ILE A 63 1.43 -11.80 8.59
CA ILE A 63 2.15 -10.64 9.14
C ILE A 63 1.37 -10.01 10.31
N GLY A 64 0.04 -10.06 10.27
CA GLY A 64 -0.83 -9.45 11.27
C GLY A 64 -0.50 -9.83 12.72
N PRO A 65 -0.18 -11.10 13.04
CA PRO A 65 0.30 -11.46 14.37
C PRO A 65 1.60 -10.76 14.77
N LEU A 66 2.55 -10.59 13.85
CA LEU A 66 3.82 -9.90 14.12
C LEU A 66 3.59 -8.40 14.39
N ASP A 67 2.69 -7.76 13.64
CA ASP A 67 2.30 -6.37 13.90
C ASP A 67 1.63 -6.19 15.27
N ILE A 68 0.74 -7.12 15.64
CA ILE A 68 0.07 -7.09 16.95
C ILE A 68 1.11 -7.22 18.07
N LEU A 69 2.06 -8.15 17.92
CA LEU A 69 3.10 -8.38 18.92
C LEU A 69 4.01 -7.16 19.07
N ASP A 70 4.50 -6.56 17.98
CA ASP A 70 5.33 -5.35 18.03
C ASP A 70 4.60 -4.16 18.70
N GLY A 71 3.31 -4.00 18.38
CA GLY A 71 2.46 -2.98 18.99
C GLY A 71 2.22 -3.22 20.49
N ALA A 72 1.94 -4.47 20.88
CA ALA A 72 1.74 -4.85 22.27
C ALA A 72 3.01 -4.65 23.11
N MET A 73 4.17 -5.01 22.57
CA MET A 73 5.46 -4.82 23.24
C MET A 73 5.80 -3.34 23.44
N SER A 74 5.48 -2.49 22.47
CA SER A 74 5.66 -1.04 22.63
C SER A 74 4.76 -0.47 23.74
N ALA A 75 3.51 -0.92 23.83
CA ALA A 75 2.61 -0.51 24.92
C ALA A 75 3.07 -1.03 26.30
N LEU A 76 3.66 -2.22 26.36
CA LEU A 76 4.21 -2.77 27.61
C LEU A 76 5.40 -1.94 28.10
N GLU A 77 6.29 -1.48 27.22
CA GLU A 77 7.37 -0.57 27.61
C GLU A 77 6.84 0.72 28.23
N ASP A 78 5.86 1.36 27.57
CA ASP A 78 5.23 2.58 28.08
C ASP A 78 4.64 2.35 29.49
N LEU A 79 4.01 1.19 29.71
CA LEU A 79 3.49 0.82 31.03
C LEU A 79 4.61 0.60 32.06
N THR A 80 5.70 -0.07 31.69
CA THR A 80 6.84 -0.25 32.61
C THR A 80 7.49 1.07 33.01
N ALA A 81 7.51 2.05 32.10
CA ALA A 81 8.02 3.39 32.38
C ALA A 81 7.11 4.19 33.33
N LEU A 82 5.81 3.87 33.39
CA LEU A 82 4.84 4.51 34.28
C LEU A 82 4.81 3.91 35.68
N THR A 83 5.37 2.72 35.86
CA THR A 83 5.41 2.03 37.15
C THR A 83 6.75 2.26 37.83
N ASP A 84 6.84 3.31 38.64
CA ASP A 84 7.93 3.54 39.60
C ASP A 84 7.95 2.41 40.65
N GLY A 85 8.37 1.18 40.30
CA GLY A 85 8.41 0.08 41.27
C GLY A 85 8.52 -1.35 40.76
N LEU A 86 8.45 -1.63 39.46
CA LEU A 86 8.53 -3.03 38.97
C LEU A 86 9.96 -3.61 38.92
N GLY A 87 10.96 -2.84 39.34
CA GLY A 87 12.36 -3.27 39.48
C GLY A 87 13.10 -3.39 38.12
N PRO A 88 14.44 -3.24 38.11
CA PRO A 88 15.25 -3.30 36.88
C PRO A 88 15.05 -4.58 36.07
N SER A 89 14.87 -5.73 36.75
CA SER A 89 14.73 -7.04 36.10
C SER A 89 13.52 -7.16 35.17
N LEU A 90 12.38 -6.50 35.48
CA LEU A 90 11.22 -6.55 34.59
C LEU A 90 11.46 -5.67 33.36
N SER A 91 12.04 -4.48 33.56
CA SER A 91 12.37 -3.56 32.47
C SER A 91 13.35 -4.23 31.48
N ASP A 92 14.39 -4.89 31.99
CA ASP A 92 15.35 -5.63 31.18
C ASP A 92 14.67 -6.77 30.39
N SER A 93 13.77 -7.53 31.04
CA SER A 93 13.03 -8.62 30.39
C SER A 93 12.10 -8.13 29.28
N VAL A 94 11.42 -7.00 29.50
CA VAL A 94 10.55 -6.37 28.50
C VAL A 94 11.37 -5.87 27.32
N ALA A 95 12.52 -5.22 27.58
CA ALA A 95 13.43 -4.75 26.55
C ALA A 95 13.98 -5.89 25.68
N GLU A 96 14.41 -6.99 26.30
CA GLU A 96 14.89 -8.19 25.60
C GLU A 96 13.78 -8.82 24.74
N THR A 97 12.59 -8.98 25.31
CA THR A 97 11.43 -9.53 24.58
C THR A 97 11.05 -8.66 23.38
N ARG A 98 11.13 -7.34 23.53
CA ARG A 98 10.88 -6.41 22.42
C ARG A 98 11.96 -6.50 21.35
N ALA A 99 13.23 -6.62 21.73
CA ALA A 99 14.32 -6.76 20.77
C ALA A 99 14.09 -7.99 19.86
N VAL A 100 13.75 -9.14 20.46
CA VAL A 100 13.40 -10.37 19.72
C VAL A 100 12.17 -10.18 18.84
N THR A 101 11.10 -9.58 19.38
CA THR A 101 9.85 -9.34 18.64
C THR A 101 10.07 -8.41 17.45
N LYS A 102 10.84 -7.34 17.64
CA LYS A 102 11.20 -6.37 16.59
C LYS A 102 12.07 -7.01 15.51
N GLN A 103 12.98 -7.91 15.88
CA GLN A 103 13.77 -8.67 14.92
C GLN A 103 12.88 -9.60 14.09
N LEU A 104 11.99 -10.37 14.73
CA LEU A 104 10.99 -11.19 14.03
C LEU A 104 10.12 -10.34 13.10
N TYR A 105 9.63 -9.20 13.57
CA TYR A 105 8.86 -8.28 12.74
C TYR A 105 9.63 -7.84 11.49
N ARG A 106 10.86 -7.34 11.67
CA ARG A 106 11.73 -6.90 10.57
C ARG A 106 12.01 -8.01 9.57
N HIS A 107 12.32 -9.21 10.04
CA HIS A 107 12.55 -10.35 9.16
C HIS A 107 11.30 -10.69 8.33
N GLY A 108 10.15 -10.82 8.99
CA GLY A 108 8.90 -11.20 8.32
C GLY A 108 8.48 -10.17 7.28
N VAL A 109 8.44 -8.90 7.68
CA VAL A 109 8.08 -7.79 6.78
C VAL A 109 9.12 -7.62 5.66
N SER A 110 10.42 -7.76 5.95
CA SER A 110 11.47 -7.63 4.94
C SER A 110 11.28 -8.66 3.83
N HIS A 111 11.08 -9.94 4.19
CA HIS A 111 10.86 -10.99 3.20
C HIS A 111 9.62 -10.76 2.32
N VAL A 112 8.53 -10.27 2.93
CA VAL A 112 7.30 -9.95 2.20
C VAL A 112 7.54 -8.82 1.21
N LEU A 113 8.09 -7.71 1.68
CA LEU A 113 8.29 -6.52 0.85
C LEU A 113 9.36 -6.74 -0.23
N GLU A 114 10.41 -7.50 0.09
CA GLU A 114 11.41 -7.93 -0.88
C GLU A 114 10.78 -8.80 -1.96
N LEU A 115 9.95 -9.78 -1.59
CA LEU A 115 9.25 -10.62 -2.55
C LEU A 115 8.33 -9.78 -3.47
N ILE A 116 7.54 -8.87 -2.90
CA ILE A 116 6.71 -7.97 -3.71
C ILE A 116 7.60 -7.15 -4.64
N ALA A 117 8.72 -6.60 -4.13
CA ALA A 117 9.67 -5.85 -4.95
C ALA A 117 10.21 -6.70 -6.11
N GLU A 118 10.61 -7.94 -5.87
CA GLU A 118 11.12 -8.87 -6.90
C GLU A 118 10.07 -9.15 -7.96
N ARG A 119 8.83 -9.44 -7.56
CA ARG A 119 7.71 -9.72 -8.49
C ARG A 119 7.18 -8.47 -9.20
N SER A 120 7.55 -7.29 -8.70
CA SER A 120 7.26 -6.02 -9.37
C SER A 120 8.27 -5.69 -10.48
N LEU A 121 9.39 -6.41 -10.59
CA LEU A 121 10.29 -6.35 -11.74
C LEU A 121 9.63 -7.13 -12.89
N GLY A 122 9.22 -6.39 -13.92
CA GLY A 122 8.17 -6.85 -14.84
C GLY A 122 8.49 -8.05 -15.71
N HIS A 123 7.43 -8.67 -16.23
CA HIS A 123 7.35 -9.36 -17.53
C HIS A 123 5.87 -9.43 -17.96
N GLY A 124 5.45 -8.56 -18.89
CA GLY A 124 4.15 -8.69 -19.55
C GLY A 124 3.16 -7.55 -19.32
N THR A 125 2.52 -7.16 -20.42
CA THR A 125 1.38 -6.24 -20.57
C THR A 125 1.48 -4.89 -19.86
N ASP A 126 1.58 -3.86 -20.68
CA ASP A 126 1.49 -2.43 -20.36
C ASP A 126 0.14 -2.01 -19.76
N HIS A 127 -0.60 -2.84 -18.99
CA HIS A 127 -1.93 -2.49 -18.44
C HIS A 127 -1.91 -1.18 -17.64
N ALA A 128 -0.91 -0.99 -16.79
CA ALA A 128 -0.74 0.26 -16.04
C ALA A 128 -0.41 1.45 -16.96
N LYS A 129 0.44 1.25 -17.99
CA LYS A 129 0.76 2.30 -18.96
C LYS A 129 -0.44 2.62 -19.87
N ALA A 130 -1.19 1.62 -20.30
CA ALA A 130 -2.40 1.74 -21.10
C ALA A 130 -3.51 2.45 -20.32
N LEU A 131 -3.67 2.12 -19.04
CA LEU A 131 -4.52 2.88 -18.11
C LEU A 131 -4.09 4.35 -18.06
N CYS A 132 -2.80 4.63 -17.83
CA CYS A 132 -2.30 6.01 -17.77
C CYS A 132 -2.45 6.74 -19.11
N ALA A 133 -2.22 6.07 -20.24
CA ALA A 133 -2.39 6.63 -21.57
C ALA A 133 -3.86 6.99 -21.82
N ARG A 134 -4.78 6.13 -21.35
CA ARG A 134 -6.21 6.40 -21.46
C ARG A 134 -6.65 7.56 -20.57
N VAL A 135 -6.13 7.63 -19.34
CA VAL A 135 -6.31 8.79 -18.44
C VAL A 135 -5.85 10.08 -19.12
N ALA A 136 -4.69 10.06 -19.80
CA ALA A 136 -4.17 11.20 -20.55
C ALA A 136 -5.12 11.63 -21.67
N GLN A 137 -5.61 10.68 -22.47
CA GLN A 137 -6.53 10.94 -23.59
C GLN A 137 -7.85 11.59 -23.15
N LEU A 138 -8.30 11.35 -21.92
CA LEU A 138 -9.54 11.91 -21.40
C LEU A 138 -9.41 13.39 -20.99
N GLY A 139 -8.20 13.97 -21.00
CA GLY A 139 -7.93 15.41 -20.97
C GLY A 139 -8.28 16.17 -19.68
N ASP A 140 -8.93 15.52 -18.72
CA ASP A 140 -9.31 16.11 -17.43
C ASP A 140 -8.19 16.02 -16.38
N ALA A 141 -8.35 16.76 -15.28
CA ALA A 141 -7.52 16.55 -14.08
C ALA A 141 -7.93 15.25 -13.36
N TRP A 142 -6.94 14.42 -13.00
CA TRP A 142 -7.14 13.13 -12.30
C TRP A 142 -6.36 13.00 -11.01
N CYS A 143 -7.00 12.43 -10.00
CA CYS A 143 -6.31 11.82 -8.86
C CYS A 143 -6.34 10.28 -8.98
N LEU A 144 -5.18 9.65 -9.11
CA LEU A 144 -5.00 8.20 -9.13
C LEU A 144 -4.52 7.73 -7.76
N ALA A 145 -5.43 7.29 -6.90
CA ALA A 145 -5.09 6.72 -5.61
C ALA A 145 -4.91 5.21 -5.72
N THR A 146 -3.84 4.67 -5.12
CA THR A 146 -3.54 3.24 -5.14
C THR A 146 -3.32 2.68 -3.74
N LEU A 147 -3.74 1.42 -3.57
CA LEU A 147 -3.48 0.61 -2.38
C LEU A 147 -2.20 -0.23 -2.53
N ASN A 148 -1.58 -0.19 -3.70
CA ASN A 148 -0.52 -1.11 -4.08
C ASN A 148 0.84 -0.50 -3.70
N TYR A 149 1.68 -1.31 -3.07
CA TYR A 149 3.01 -0.90 -2.60
C TYR A 149 4.08 -0.99 -3.70
N ASP A 150 3.84 -1.85 -4.70
CA ASP A 150 4.78 -2.28 -5.75
C ASP A 150 5.38 -1.14 -6.59
N GLY A 151 4.68 -0.02 -6.72
CA GLY A 151 5.11 1.10 -7.54
C GLY A 151 4.85 0.93 -9.05
N ILE A 152 4.12 -0.11 -9.48
CA ILE A 152 3.79 -0.36 -10.89
C ILE A 152 2.99 0.81 -11.47
N LEU A 153 1.89 1.21 -10.80
CA LEU A 153 1.07 2.34 -11.23
C LEU A 153 1.89 3.63 -11.26
N VAL A 154 2.66 3.89 -10.20
CA VAL A 154 3.47 5.11 -10.05
C VAL A 154 4.48 5.21 -11.18
N SER A 155 5.20 4.12 -11.46
CA SER A 155 6.21 4.08 -12.53
C SER A 155 5.58 4.29 -13.90
N ALA A 156 4.47 3.60 -14.18
CA ALA A 156 3.73 3.79 -15.42
C ALA A 156 3.20 5.22 -15.60
N ALA A 157 2.70 5.83 -14.53
CA ALA A 157 2.17 7.18 -14.56
C ALA A 157 3.28 8.23 -14.74
N LEU A 158 4.42 8.07 -14.07
CA LEU A 158 5.60 8.94 -14.26
C LEU A 158 6.16 8.86 -15.69
N GLU A 159 6.11 7.68 -16.31
CA GLU A 159 6.55 7.48 -17.69
C GLU A 159 5.58 8.10 -18.70
N VAL A 160 4.28 7.81 -18.57
CA VAL A 160 3.26 8.17 -19.57
C VAL A 160 2.75 9.61 -19.40
N LEU A 161 2.58 10.09 -18.17
CA LEU A 161 2.05 11.42 -17.85
C LEU A 161 3.17 12.44 -17.58
N LYS A 162 4.40 12.13 -18.01
CA LYS A 162 5.62 12.88 -17.74
C LYS A 162 5.43 14.39 -17.91
N GLY A 163 5.86 15.14 -16.90
CA GLY A 163 5.76 16.61 -16.87
C GLY A 163 4.40 17.17 -16.46
N ASN A 164 3.35 16.34 -16.40
CA ASN A 164 2.00 16.75 -16.01
C ASN A 164 1.48 16.00 -14.78
N ILE A 165 2.36 15.28 -14.08
CA ILE A 165 2.03 14.44 -12.94
C ILE A 165 2.84 14.82 -11.70
N ALA A 166 2.18 14.79 -10.54
CA ALA A 166 2.81 14.88 -9.24
C ALA A 166 2.41 13.69 -8.37
N ASP A 167 3.28 13.30 -7.46
CA ASP A 167 2.93 12.37 -6.38
C ASP A 167 3.19 13.04 -5.01
N LEU A 168 3.14 12.23 -3.96
CA LEU A 168 3.36 12.72 -2.60
C LEU A 168 4.84 13.01 -2.28
N ALA A 169 5.78 12.71 -3.17
CA ALA A 169 7.15 13.16 -3.01
C ALA A 169 7.29 14.61 -3.49
N ASP A 170 8.06 15.39 -2.74
CA ASP A 170 8.30 16.79 -3.07
C ASP A 170 9.47 16.88 -4.06
N GLY A 171 9.14 17.18 -5.32
CA GLY A 171 10.10 17.33 -6.41
C GLY A 171 10.91 18.63 -6.38
N ARG A 172 10.70 19.53 -5.39
CA ARG A 172 11.48 20.77 -5.26
C ARG A 172 12.92 20.45 -4.83
N PRO A 173 13.93 21.23 -5.29
CA PRO A 173 15.33 21.01 -4.91
C PRO A 173 15.57 21.01 -3.38
N ALA A 174 14.83 21.85 -2.63
CA ALA A 174 14.94 21.92 -1.18
C ALA A 174 14.47 20.65 -0.44
N ALA A 175 13.70 19.78 -1.11
CA ALA A 175 13.22 18.53 -0.58
C ALA A 175 14.06 17.32 -1.01
N GLU A 176 15.08 17.53 -1.86
CA GLU A 176 16.06 16.50 -2.20
C GLU A 176 16.78 16.03 -0.93
N PHE A 177 16.95 14.71 -0.82
CA PHE A 177 17.56 14.04 0.31
C PHE A 177 18.58 13.03 -0.20
N LYS A 178 19.83 13.13 0.26
CA LYS A 178 20.94 12.27 -0.17
C LYS A 178 21.55 11.59 1.06
N ILE A 179 21.55 10.27 1.08
CA ILE A 179 22.06 9.48 2.19
C ILE A 179 22.55 8.11 1.74
N ASP A 180 23.46 7.52 2.50
CA ASP A 180 23.74 6.09 2.50
C ASP A 180 22.66 5.34 3.30
N VAL A 181 21.56 4.96 2.62
CA VAL A 181 20.44 4.24 3.25
C VAL A 181 20.92 2.95 3.95
N VAL A 182 21.97 2.33 3.41
CA VAL A 182 22.71 1.24 4.04
C VAL A 182 24.10 1.78 4.38
N PRO A 183 24.54 1.76 5.67
CA PRO A 183 25.84 2.28 6.07
C PRO A 183 26.99 1.69 5.26
N GLY A 184 27.84 2.56 4.71
CA GLY A 184 28.96 2.18 3.83
C GLY A 184 28.55 1.74 2.41
N GLY A 185 27.25 1.81 2.09
CA GLY A 185 26.71 1.59 0.75
C GLY A 185 26.77 2.84 -0.15
N PRO A 186 26.23 2.76 -1.38
CA PRO A 186 26.15 3.91 -2.27
C PRO A 186 25.22 4.99 -1.70
N ILE A 187 25.57 6.26 -1.93
CA ILE A 187 24.66 7.39 -1.65
C ILE A 187 23.48 7.32 -2.62
N ILE A 188 22.28 7.23 -2.07
CA ILE A 188 21.03 7.22 -2.83
C ILE A 188 20.35 8.59 -2.69
N THR A 189 19.80 9.08 -3.79
CA THR A 189 18.97 10.28 -3.80
C THR A 189 17.50 9.91 -3.67
N GLY A 190 16.79 10.60 -2.79
CA GLY A 190 15.35 10.54 -2.63
C GLY A 190 14.77 11.94 -2.43
N ASN A 191 13.46 12.00 -2.26
CA ASN A 191 12.71 13.24 -2.08
C ASN A 191 11.84 13.11 -0.83
N ARG A 192 11.89 14.10 0.06
CA ARG A 192 11.01 14.13 1.23
C ARG A 192 9.55 14.08 0.80
N LEU A 193 8.72 13.37 1.57
CA LEU A 193 7.28 13.38 1.36
C LEU A 193 6.70 14.76 1.71
N ARG A 194 5.68 15.17 0.96
CA ARG A 194 4.96 16.43 1.15
C ARG A 194 4.17 16.40 2.44
N THR A 195 4.12 17.54 3.12
CA THR A 195 3.28 17.80 4.30
C THR A 195 2.08 18.70 4.00
N VAL A 196 2.03 19.25 2.79
CA VAL A 196 0.99 20.17 2.31
C VAL A 196 0.42 19.67 0.98
N ALA A 197 -0.87 19.89 0.76
CA ALA A 197 -1.62 19.42 -0.41
C ALA A 197 -1.38 20.30 -1.66
N ASP A 198 -0.12 20.58 -1.99
CA ASP A 198 0.31 21.51 -3.04
C ASP A 198 0.83 20.79 -4.30
N LEU A 199 0.13 19.74 -4.75
CA LEU A 199 0.52 18.96 -5.94
C LEU A 199 0.33 19.82 -7.22
N PRO A 200 1.40 20.23 -7.92
CA PRO A 200 1.37 21.31 -8.92
C PRO A 200 0.92 20.85 -10.32
N CYS A 201 0.21 19.73 -10.42
CA CYS A 201 -0.01 19.01 -11.67
C CYS A 201 -1.48 18.65 -11.87
N ILE A 202 -1.91 18.56 -13.13
CA ILE A 202 -3.29 18.15 -13.46
C ILE A 202 -3.53 16.67 -13.15
N TYR A 203 -2.48 15.85 -13.11
CA TYR A 203 -2.51 14.48 -12.65
C TYR A 203 -1.81 14.35 -11.30
N SER A 204 -2.42 13.63 -10.37
CA SER A 204 -1.81 13.29 -9.08
C SER A 204 -1.85 11.79 -8.83
N VAL A 205 -0.77 11.21 -8.30
CA VAL A 205 -0.74 9.80 -7.83
C VAL A 205 -0.55 9.76 -6.32
N VAL A 206 -1.40 8.98 -5.64
CA VAL A 206 -1.46 8.94 -4.17
C VAL A 206 -1.35 7.50 -3.71
N ASN A 207 -0.33 7.18 -2.92
CA ASN A 207 -0.15 5.86 -2.32
C ASN A 207 -0.83 5.82 -0.95
N LEU A 208 -2.04 5.27 -0.87
CA LEU A 208 -2.82 5.22 0.37
C LEU A 208 -2.19 4.31 1.42
N HIS A 209 -1.63 3.18 0.98
CA HIS A 209 -0.94 2.23 1.86
C HIS A 209 0.58 2.35 1.82
N GLY A 210 1.11 3.43 1.25
CA GLY A 210 2.54 3.66 1.10
C GLY A 210 3.14 3.00 -0.13
N SER A 211 4.47 2.94 -0.17
CA SER A 211 5.22 2.43 -1.31
C SER A 211 6.48 1.73 -0.81
N LEU A 212 6.94 0.72 -1.55
CA LEU A 212 8.24 0.08 -1.33
C LEU A 212 9.42 1.06 -1.36
N GLY A 213 9.26 2.22 -2.01
CA GLY A 213 10.25 3.30 -2.01
C GLY A 213 10.15 4.27 -0.83
N TRP A 214 9.12 4.20 0.01
CA TRP A 214 8.95 5.12 1.14
C TRP A 214 9.66 4.58 2.37
N LEU A 215 10.66 5.29 2.86
CA LEU A 215 11.38 4.96 4.06
C LEU A 215 11.22 6.06 5.11
N ARG A 216 11.31 5.68 6.39
CA ARG A 216 11.29 6.61 7.53
C ARG A 216 12.47 6.38 8.45
N SER A 217 12.97 7.47 9.02
CA SER A 217 13.94 7.46 10.12
C SER A 217 13.68 8.69 10.99
N GLY A 218 13.36 8.49 12.27
CA GLY A 218 12.89 9.59 13.12
C GLY A 218 11.64 10.26 12.55
N SER A 219 11.71 11.57 12.33
CA SER A 219 10.64 12.39 11.71
C SER A 219 10.75 12.50 10.19
N ASP A 220 11.85 12.05 9.59
CA ASP A 220 12.03 12.10 8.14
C ASP A 220 11.22 10.97 7.48
N HIS A 221 10.45 11.32 6.45
CA HIS A 221 9.86 10.37 5.53
C HIS A 221 10.28 10.76 4.11
N VAL A 222 10.91 9.81 3.42
CA VAL A 222 11.58 10.05 2.14
C VAL A 222 11.16 8.98 1.15
N LYS A 223 10.84 9.39 -0.07
CA LYS A 223 10.64 8.50 -1.21
C LYS A 223 11.96 8.35 -1.96
N PHE A 224 12.45 7.11 -2.05
CA PHE A 224 13.57 6.72 -2.87
C PHE A 224 13.11 5.95 -4.11
N GLN A 225 13.98 5.88 -5.12
CA GLN A 225 13.77 5.00 -6.27
C GLN A 225 14.01 3.55 -5.85
N ILE A 226 13.05 2.67 -6.15
CA ILE A 226 13.08 1.28 -5.71
C ILE A 226 14.30 0.52 -6.26
N ASP A 227 14.71 0.82 -7.50
CA ASP A 227 15.90 0.19 -8.10
C ASP A 227 17.19 0.55 -7.37
N ALA A 228 17.30 1.78 -6.86
CA ALA A 228 18.45 2.18 -6.06
C ALA A 228 18.47 1.45 -4.70
N LEU A 229 17.30 1.27 -4.07
CA LEU A 229 17.19 0.49 -2.83
C LEU A 229 17.57 -0.99 -3.05
N ARG A 230 17.13 -1.59 -4.16
CA ARG A 230 17.53 -2.95 -4.56
C ARG A 230 19.04 -3.04 -4.75
N GLY A 231 19.62 -2.13 -5.53
CA GLY A 231 21.06 -2.10 -5.80
C GLY A 231 21.92 -1.92 -4.54
N ALA A 232 21.39 -1.25 -3.51
CA ALA A 232 22.07 -1.09 -2.22
C ALA A 232 21.88 -2.26 -1.24
N GLY A 233 21.12 -3.29 -1.61
CA GLY A 233 20.83 -4.43 -0.71
C GLY A 233 19.99 -4.03 0.51
N TYR A 234 19.10 -3.05 0.37
CA TYR A 234 18.33 -2.48 1.48
C TYR A 234 17.54 -3.52 2.29
N TRP A 235 16.88 -4.47 1.64
CA TRP A 235 16.00 -5.43 2.32
C TRP A 235 16.75 -6.35 3.28
N SER A 236 17.91 -6.88 2.86
CA SER A 236 18.83 -7.64 3.73
C SER A 236 19.39 -6.74 4.84
N ALA A 237 19.81 -5.52 4.53
CA ALA A 237 20.33 -4.60 5.54
C ALA A 237 19.29 -4.25 6.62
N TRP A 238 18.03 -4.04 6.24
CA TRP A 238 16.97 -3.74 7.20
C TRP A 238 16.59 -4.96 8.05
N ARG A 239 16.58 -6.14 7.44
CA ARG A 239 16.36 -7.42 8.12
C ARG A 239 17.39 -7.67 9.22
N GLU A 240 18.66 -7.42 8.90
CA GLU A 240 19.82 -7.64 9.76
C GLU A 240 20.10 -6.47 10.72
N ASP A 241 19.16 -5.52 10.87
CA ASP A 241 19.30 -4.30 11.67
C ASP A 241 20.55 -3.45 11.35
N ARG A 242 21.04 -3.53 10.10
CA ARG A 242 22.15 -2.71 9.61
C ARG A 242 21.71 -1.32 9.16
N THR A 243 20.40 -1.04 9.14
CA THR A 243 19.87 0.30 8.87
C THR A 243 18.69 0.64 9.75
N GLN A 244 18.65 1.90 10.20
CA GLN A 244 17.53 2.47 10.96
C GLN A 244 16.38 2.95 10.07
N TRP A 245 16.57 2.98 8.74
CA TRP A 245 15.52 3.35 7.81
C TRP A 245 14.51 2.20 7.71
N ALA A 246 13.29 2.45 8.17
CA ALA A 246 12.20 1.47 8.12
C ALA A 246 11.28 1.75 6.93
N PRO A 247 10.71 0.72 6.27
CA PRO A 247 9.72 0.92 5.23
C PRO A 247 8.45 1.56 5.82
N SER A 248 7.85 2.48 5.07
CA SER A 248 6.59 3.14 5.41
C SER A 248 5.46 2.59 4.53
N VAL A 249 4.93 1.44 4.95
CA VAL A 249 3.85 0.71 4.27
C VAL A 249 2.82 0.21 5.28
N ILE A 250 1.57 0.03 4.86
CA ILE A 250 0.51 -0.59 5.67
C ILE A 250 0.33 -2.04 5.24
N LEU A 251 0.95 -3.01 5.93
CA LEU A 251 0.78 -4.45 5.62
C LEU A 251 -0.19 -5.17 6.57
N THR A 252 -0.74 -4.42 7.52
CA THR A 252 -1.31 -4.97 8.75
C THR A 252 -2.77 -5.35 8.59
N ASN A 253 -3.27 -6.15 9.54
CA ASN A 253 -4.70 -6.40 9.72
C ASN A 253 -5.52 -5.10 9.89
N GLN A 254 -6.84 -5.21 9.72
CA GLN A 254 -7.78 -4.08 9.72
C GLN A 254 -7.76 -3.25 11.03
N ALA A 255 -7.47 -3.86 12.19
CA ALA A 255 -7.45 -3.16 13.46
C ALA A 255 -6.25 -2.21 13.57
N ALA A 256 -5.05 -2.67 13.19
CA ALA A 256 -3.84 -1.86 13.17
C ALA A 256 -3.87 -0.79 12.06
N LYS A 257 -4.49 -1.12 10.91
CA LYS A 257 -4.67 -0.19 9.78
C LYS A 257 -5.37 1.10 10.19
N GLY A 258 -6.44 1.00 11.00
CA GLY A 258 -7.18 2.17 11.50
C GLY A 258 -6.32 3.17 12.32
N ARG A 259 -5.28 2.68 13.01
CA ARG A 259 -4.31 3.54 13.71
C ARG A 259 -3.32 4.15 12.72
N LEU A 260 -2.68 3.34 11.88
CA LEU A 260 -1.66 3.78 10.93
C LEU A 260 -2.17 4.86 9.96
N ILE A 261 -3.42 4.75 9.47
CA ILE A 261 -3.98 5.79 8.59
C ILE A 261 -4.15 7.16 9.26
N ARG A 262 -4.07 7.25 10.60
CA ARG A 262 -4.13 8.51 11.33
C ARG A 262 -2.75 9.14 11.56
N GLU A 263 -1.69 8.43 11.19
CA GLU A 263 -0.31 8.87 11.32
C GLU A 263 0.24 9.37 9.98
N TYR A 264 1.23 10.25 10.03
CA TYR A 264 1.95 10.67 8.82
C TYR A 264 2.82 9.49 8.31
N PRO A 265 2.89 9.23 6.98
CA PRO A 265 2.34 10.01 5.87
C PRO A 265 0.93 9.61 5.42
N PHE A 266 0.38 8.52 5.97
CA PHE A 266 -0.89 7.96 5.53
C PHE A 266 -2.07 8.90 5.76
N ARG A 267 -2.12 9.59 6.91
CA ARG A 267 -3.14 10.61 7.19
C ARG A 267 -3.22 11.64 6.09
N PHE A 268 -2.08 12.12 5.62
CA PHE A 268 -2.02 13.10 4.55
C PHE A 268 -2.52 12.51 3.22
N ALA A 269 -2.09 11.30 2.87
CA ALA A 269 -2.55 10.59 1.67
C ALA A 269 -4.08 10.37 1.67
N TYR A 270 -4.64 9.90 2.78
CA TYR A 270 -6.08 9.67 2.95
C TYR A 270 -6.88 10.97 2.95
N SER A 271 -6.40 12.03 3.63
CA SER A 271 -7.03 13.34 3.60
C SER A 271 -7.07 13.91 2.18
N TYR A 272 -5.94 13.90 1.48
CA TYR A 272 -5.89 14.36 0.09
C TYR A 272 -6.85 13.57 -0.79
N PHE A 273 -6.82 12.23 -0.71
CA PHE A 273 -7.74 11.39 -1.48
C PHE A 273 -9.22 11.66 -1.16
N PHE A 274 -9.56 11.83 0.11
CA PHE A 274 -10.92 12.18 0.54
C PHE A 274 -11.38 13.49 -0.11
N ASP A 275 -10.57 14.55 -0.05
CA ASP A 275 -10.89 15.84 -0.64
C ASP A 275 -11.09 15.71 -2.16
N ARG A 276 -10.22 14.93 -2.82
CA ARG A 276 -10.34 14.64 -4.26
C ARG A 276 -11.61 13.86 -4.61
N LEU A 277 -12.06 12.93 -3.76
CA LEU A 277 -13.35 12.24 -3.96
C LEU A 277 -14.53 13.21 -3.77
N VAL A 278 -14.46 14.12 -2.80
CA VAL A 278 -15.47 15.16 -2.56
C VAL A 278 -15.56 16.11 -3.75
N GLU A 279 -14.45 16.49 -4.39
CA GLU A 279 -14.45 17.41 -5.53
C GLU A 279 -14.81 16.74 -6.87
N SER A 280 -14.63 15.42 -6.97
CA SER A 280 -14.79 14.68 -8.23
C SER A 280 -16.24 14.44 -8.63
N LYS A 281 -16.51 14.66 -9.92
CA LYS A 281 -17.80 14.33 -10.57
C LYS A 281 -17.88 12.88 -11.03
N HIS A 282 -16.72 12.26 -11.27
CA HIS A 282 -16.61 10.87 -11.73
C HIS A 282 -15.65 10.11 -10.83
N TRP A 283 -16.10 8.99 -10.31
CA TRP A 283 -15.30 8.07 -9.52
C TRP A 283 -15.05 6.80 -10.32
N TYR A 284 -13.81 6.32 -10.31
CA TYR A 284 -13.42 5.07 -10.93
C TYR A 284 -12.85 4.17 -9.84
N ILE A 285 -13.42 2.99 -9.64
CA ILE A 285 -12.94 2.00 -8.68
C ILE A 285 -12.48 0.79 -9.49
N ILE A 286 -11.17 0.59 -9.57
CA ILE A 286 -10.55 -0.33 -10.52
C ILE A 286 -9.78 -1.40 -9.77
N GLY A 287 -10.14 -2.66 -9.96
CA GLY A 287 -9.40 -3.79 -9.37
C GLY A 287 -9.33 -3.76 -7.84
N TYR A 288 -10.29 -3.09 -7.20
CA TYR A 288 -10.42 -3.02 -5.75
C TYR A 288 -11.44 -4.07 -5.28
N GLY A 289 -11.02 -4.95 -4.37
CA GLY A 289 -11.84 -6.06 -3.89
C GLY A 289 -12.76 -5.75 -2.71
N PHE A 290 -12.82 -4.50 -2.23
CA PHE A 290 -13.68 -4.07 -1.12
C PHE A 290 -13.47 -4.79 0.22
N GLY A 291 -12.35 -5.51 0.40
CA GLY A 291 -11.96 -6.10 1.68
C GLY A 291 -11.43 -5.09 2.71
N ASP A 292 -11.10 -3.86 2.30
CA ASP A 292 -10.55 -2.84 3.19
C ASP A 292 -11.65 -2.03 3.88
N ARG A 293 -11.93 -2.37 5.14
CA ARG A 293 -13.01 -1.75 5.93
C ARG A 293 -12.77 -0.27 6.15
N VAL A 294 -11.52 0.12 6.36
CA VAL A 294 -11.14 1.52 6.62
C VAL A 294 -11.41 2.37 5.39
N LEU A 295 -10.98 1.91 4.21
CA LEU A 295 -11.24 2.60 2.97
C LEU A 295 -12.72 2.59 2.59
N ASN A 296 -13.43 1.49 2.82
CA ASN A 296 -14.87 1.41 2.61
C ASN A 296 -15.62 2.47 3.44
N GLU A 297 -15.20 2.72 4.69
CA GLU A 297 -15.81 3.76 5.51
C GLU A 297 -15.52 5.17 4.96
N VAL A 298 -14.33 5.40 4.41
CA VAL A 298 -14.02 6.65 3.69
C VAL A 298 -14.95 6.83 2.49
N LEU A 299 -15.16 5.79 1.67
CA LEU A 299 -16.08 5.82 0.53
C LEU A 299 -17.52 6.10 0.98
N ARG A 300 -18.02 5.38 2.00
CA ARG A 300 -19.35 5.62 2.58
C ARG A 300 -19.50 7.04 3.11
N ARG A 301 -18.47 7.58 3.76
CA ARG A 301 -18.48 8.94 4.30
C ARG A 301 -18.60 9.96 3.17
N VAL A 302 -17.77 9.85 2.12
CA VAL A 302 -17.86 10.78 0.99
C VAL A 302 -19.20 10.65 0.28
N ALA A 303 -19.69 9.42 0.02
CA ALA A 303 -20.97 9.20 -0.63
C ALA A 303 -22.13 9.88 0.11
N ARG A 304 -22.07 9.94 1.45
CA ARG A 304 -23.05 10.63 2.30
C ARG A 304 -22.88 12.16 2.31
N THR A 305 -21.66 12.67 2.34
CA THR A 305 -21.37 14.11 2.42
C THR A 305 -21.63 14.84 1.09
N ALA A 306 -21.52 14.12 -0.02
CA ALA A 306 -21.35 14.75 -1.31
C ALA A 306 -22.60 14.51 -2.17
N PHE A 307 -23.42 15.56 -2.33
CA PHE A 307 -24.78 15.52 -2.90
C PHE A 307 -24.95 14.52 -4.08
N PRO A 308 -25.93 13.58 -4.04
CA PRO A 308 -25.93 12.39 -4.91
C PRO A 308 -26.27 12.60 -6.40
N SER A 309 -26.91 13.70 -6.79
CA SER A 309 -27.64 13.75 -8.07
C SER A 309 -26.79 13.98 -9.34
N ALA A 310 -25.49 14.28 -9.24
CA ALA A 310 -24.65 14.60 -10.40
C ALA A 310 -23.36 13.78 -10.52
N ARG A 311 -23.11 12.82 -9.63
CA ARG A 311 -21.89 12.00 -9.65
C ARG A 311 -22.12 10.69 -10.37
N LYS A 312 -21.15 10.26 -11.15
CA LYS A 312 -21.12 8.93 -11.74
C LYS A 312 -20.02 8.10 -11.10
N CYS A 313 -20.33 6.87 -10.73
CA CYS A 313 -19.36 5.91 -10.22
C CYS A 313 -19.18 4.78 -11.23
N TYR A 314 -17.95 4.35 -11.43
CA TYR A 314 -17.59 3.29 -12.35
C TYR A 314 -16.80 2.26 -11.59
N VAL A 315 -17.29 1.03 -11.52
CA VAL A 315 -16.59 -0.07 -10.85
C VAL A 315 -16.13 -1.06 -11.91
N VAL A 316 -14.82 -1.22 -12.03
CA VAL A 316 -14.20 -2.17 -12.94
C VAL A 316 -13.79 -3.40 -12.16
N THR A 317 -14.49 -4.50 -12.44
CA THR A 317 -14.32 -5.79 -11.79
C THR A 317 -13.71 -6.80 -12.76
N LYS A 318 -13.20 -7.91 -12.25
CA LYS A 318 -12.78 -9.05 -13.08
C LYS A 318 -13.63 -10.24 -12.68
N GLU A 319 -14.25 -10.89 -13.66
CA GLU A 319 -14.99 -12.15 -13.47
C GLU A 319 -16.09 -12.07 -12.38
N GLY A 320 -16.77 -10.92 -12.29
CA GLY A 320 -17.87 -10.73 -11.34
C GLY A 320 -17.45 -10.55 -9.87
N SER A 321 -16.16 -10.37 -9.59
CA SER A 321 -15.65 -10.08 -8.25
C SER A 321 -15.10 -8.64 -8.15
N PRO A 322 -15.52 -7.85 -7.14
CA PRO A 322 -16.41 -8.19 -6.01
C PRO A 322 -17.90 -8.31 -6.40
N ASP A 323 -18.65 -9.00 -5.55
CA ASP A 323 -20.12 -9.13 -5.64
C ASP A 323 -20.80 -7.74 -5.64
N PRO A 324 -21.73 -7.46 -6.59
CA PRO A 324 -22.56 -6.26 -6.58
C PRO A 324 -23.20 -5.91 -5.22
N ALA A 325 -23.58 -6.89 -4.40
CA ALA A 325 -24.12 -6.63 -3.06
C ALA A 325 -23.08 -5.97 -2.13
N MET A 326 -21.81 -6.35 -2.23
CA MET A 326 -20.72 -5.74 -1.48
C MET A 326 -20.44 -4.30 -1.96
N ILE A 327 -20.51 -4.08 -3.26
CA ILE A 327 -20.40 -2.73 -3.83
C ILE A 327 -21.54 -1.84 -3.29
N LEU A 328 -22.77 -2.36 -3.26
CA LEU A 328 -23.94 -1.65 -2.73
C LEU A 328 -23.80 -1.31 -1.24
N ASP A 329 -23.32 -2.23 -0.41
CA ASP A 329 -23.08 -1.97 1.01
C ASP A 329 -22.09 -0.82 1.27
N VAL A 330 -21.08 -0.69 0.38
CA VAL A 330 -20.02 0.32 0.53
C VAL A 330 -20.37 1.65 -0.12
N LEU A 331 -21.01 1.64 -1.27
CA LEU A 331 -21.37 2.87 -1.98
C LEU A 331 -22.71 3.46 -1.53
N GLY A 332 -23.58 2.62 -0.95
CA GLY A 332 -24.95 2.99 -0.58
C GLY A 332 -25.88 3.04 -1.79
N VAL A 333 -27.19 3.01 -1.51
CA VAL A 333 -28.26 2.92 -2.53
C VAL A 333 -28.23 4.11 -3.50
N ASP A 334 -27.99 5.32 -3.01
CA ASP A 334 -28.07 6.53 -3.83
C ASP A 334 -26.95 6.60 -4.86
N LEU A 335 -25.70 6.29 -4.46
CA LEU A 335 -24.59 6.25 -5.39
C LEU A 335 -24.73 5.08 -6.37
N MET A 336 -25.27 3.94 -5.92
CA MET A 336 -25.51 2.77 -6.76
C MET A 336 -26.43 3.02 -7.95
N ARG A 337 -27.43 3.92 -7.82
CA ARG A 337 -28.27 4.33 -8.97
C ARG A 337 -27.46 5.00 -10.08
N ASN A 338 -26.31 5.57 -9.74
CA ASN A 338 -25.38 6.21 -10.65
C ASN A 338 -24.08 5.41 -10.82
N THR A 339 -24.09 4.12 -10.45
CA THR A 339 -22.95 3.23 -10.59
C THR A 339 -23.10 2.38 -11.85
N THR A 340 -22.10 2.39 -12.72
CA THR A 340 -21.95 1.41 -13.79
C THR A 340 -20.88 0.41 -13.39
N ILE A 341 -21.25 -0.88 -13.36
CA ILE A 341 -20.30 -1.97 -13.13
C ILE A 341 -19.88 -2.50 -14.49
N CYS A 342 -18.58 -2.58 -14.73
CA CYS A 342 -17.99 -3.11 -15.94
C CYS A 342 -17.13 -4.32 -15.60
N ASP A 343 -17.42 -5.44 -16.23
CA ASP A 343 -16.70 -6.72 -16.09
C ASP A 343 -15.64 -6.92 -17.18
N HIS A 344 -15.58 -6.00 -18.17
CA HIS A 344 -14.49 -5.95 -19.13
C HIS A 344 -13.20 -5.56 -18.41
N GLY A 345 -12.10 -6.28 -18.67
CA GLY A 345 -10.81 -5.97 -18.08
C GLY A 345 -10.29 -4.58 -18.44
N MET A 346 -9.23 -4.13 -17.75
CA MET A 346 -8.54 -2.88 -18.08
C MET A 346 -7.70 -3.03 -19.35
N PRO A 347 -7.58 -2.01 -20.21
CA PRO A 347 -8.16 -0.67 -20.10
C PRO A 347 -9.57 -0.52 -20.69
N ALA A 348 -10.09 -1.55 -21.38
CA ALA A 348 -11.37 -1.51 -22.11
C ALA A 348 -12.55 -1.06 -21.23
N ALA A 349 -12.52 -1.36 -19.94
CA ALA A 349 -13.51 -0.90 -18.99
C ALA A 349 -13.70 0.63 -18.94
N ILE A 350 -12.62 1.39 -19.13
CA ILE A 350 -12.70 2.86 -19.19
C ILE A 350 -13.44 3.30 -20.47
N ASP A 351 -13.34 2.52 -21.55
CA ASP A 351 -14.00 2.83 -22.82
C ASP A 351 -15.49 2.52 -22.79
N CYS A 352 -15.88 1.44 -22.11
CA CYS A 352 -17.28 1.09 -21.87
C CYS A 352 -18.02 2.24 -21.16
N VAL A 353 -17.33 2.92 -20.25
CA VAL A 353 -17.84 4.06 -19.51
C VAL A 353 -18.04 5.32 -20.36
N HIS A 354 -17.26 5.47 -21.43
CA HIS A 354 -17.23 6.67 -22.27
C HIS A 354 -17.87 6.50 -23.64
N SER A 355 -18.42 5.32 -23.95
CA SER A 355 -19.16 5.05 -25.19
C SER A 355 -20.67 5.33 -24.96
N PRO A 356 -21.23 6.41 -25.52
CA PRO A 356 -22.66 6.69 -25.40
C PRO A 356 -23.43 5.73 -26.32
N GLY A 357 -23.88 4.58 -25.80
CA GLY A 357 -24.77 3.71 -26.60
C GLY A 357 -24.95 2.25 -26.20
N HIS A 358 -24.21 1.70 -25.24
CA HIS A 358 -24.28 0.26 -24.97
C HIS A 358 -24.37 -0.06 -23.48
N PHE A 359 -25.56 0.09 -22.89
CA PHE A 359 -25.97 -0.70 -21.73
C PHE A 359 -27.49 -0.92 -21.79
N THR A 360 -27.88 -2.18 -22.02
CA THR A 360 -29.20 -2.76 -21.69
C THR A 360 -29.01 -3.73 -20.55
#